data_AF-A0AAN0WCW3-F1
#
_entry.id   AF-A0AAN0WCW3-F1
#
_cell.length_a   1.000
_cell.length_b   1.000
_cell.length_c   1.000
_cell.angle_alpha   90.00
_cell.angle_beta   90.00
_cell.angle_gamma   90.00
#
_symmetry.space_group_name_H-M   'P 1'
#
loop_
_entity.id
_entity.type
_entity.pdbx_description
1 polymer ?
#
loop_
_entity_poly.entity_id
_entity_poly.type
_entity_poly.pdbx_seq_one_letter_code
_entity_poly.pdbx_strand_id
1 'polypeptide(L)' 'MRKIYEFMSKDEKKKAISLLTKDIDELKKEQKLEDEKGYPRVVKDAIEETIQRYKKDMEYLKDDLKKEEKKS' A
#
# COMPACT_ATOMS: atom_id res chain seq x y z
N MET A 1 7.35 -6.77 6.80
CA MET A 1 6.43 -5.86 7.52
C MET A 1 7.27 -4.74 8.12
N ARG A 2 6.90 -3.46 7.92
CA ARG A 2 7.76 -2.33 8.34
C ARG A 2 7.62 -2.10 9.84
N LYS A 3 8.74 -2.10 10.56
CA LYS A 3 8.77 -1.85 12.02
C LYS A 3 8.12 -0.52 12.43
N ILE A 4 8.15 0.48 11.55
CA ILE A 4 7.58 1.80 11.83
C ILE A 4 6.08 1.76 12.14
N TYR A 5 5.34 0.78 11.59
CA TYR A 5 3.89 0.69 11.81
C TYR A 5 3.52 0.33 13.26
N GLU A 6 4.42 -0.33 13.99
CA GLU A 6 4.22 -0.68 15.41
C GLU A 6 4.21 0.56 16.31
N PHE A 7 4.83 1.65 15.87
CA PHE A 7 4.96 2.90 16.63
C PHE A 7 3.95 3.97 16.22
N MET A 8 3.08 3.70 15.24
CA MET A 8 2.06 4.64 14.79
C MET A 8 0.85 4.63 15.72
N SER A 9 0.26 5.80 15.97
CA SER A 9 -1.06 5.96 16.57
C SER A 9 -2.18 5.46 15.64
N LYS A 10 -3.39 5.29 16.17
CA LYS A 10 -4.58 4.89 15.38
C LYS A 10 -4.83 5.83 14.19
N ASP A 11 -4.72 7.13 14.39
CA ASP A 11 -4.97 8.12 13.35
C ASP A 11 -3.86 8.14 12.29
N GLU A 12 -2.60 7.94 12.69
CA GLU A 12 -1.48 7.77 11.76
C GLU A 12 -1.63 6.51 10.91
N LYS A 13 -2.07 5.39 11.51
CA LYS A 13 -2.37 4.16 10.76
C LYS A 13 -3.50 4.37 9.76
N LYS A 14 -4.59 5.05 10.13
CA LYS A 14 -5.68 5.42 9.21
C LYS A 14 -5.19 6.32 8.07
N LYS A 15 -4.37 7.32 8.38
CA LYS A 15 -3.77 8.21 7.38
C LYS A 15 -2.85 7.43 6.43
N ALA A 16 -2.02 6.53 6.95
CA ALA A 16 -1.15 5.67 6.16
C ALA A 16 -1.95 4.78 5.20
N ILE A 17 -3.04 4.16 5.66
CA ILE A 17 -3.95 3.38 4.80
C ILE A 17 -4.52 4.26 3.68
N SER A 18 -4.94 5.49 3.98
CA SER A 18 -5.48 6.42 2.97
C SER A 18 -4.44 6.79 1.92
N LEU A 19 -3.19 7.08 2.33
CA LEU A 19 -2.09 7.38 1.42
C LEU A 19 -1.74 6.18 0.54
N LEU A 20 -1.56 4.99 1.14
CA LEU A 20 -1.29 3.75 0.40
C LEU A 20 -2.39 3.44 -0.62
N THR A 21 -3.65 3.75 -0.30
CA THR A 21 -4.77 3.57 -1.25
C THR A 21 -4.61 4.47 -2.46
N LYS A 22 -4.29 5.75 -2.25
CA LYS A 22 -4.04 6.71 -3.34
C LYS A 22 -2.87 6.29 -4.21
N ASP A 23 -1.76 5.89 -3.59
CA ASP A 23 -0.57 5.43 -4.31
C ASP A 23 -0.86 4.18 -5.16
N ILE A 24 -1.62 3.22 -4.63
CA ILE A 24 -2.05 2.04 -5.40
C ILE A 24 -2.90 2.46 -6.60
N ASP A 25 -3.82 3.41 -6.44
CA ASP A 25 -4.69 3.87 -7.52
C ASP A 25 -3.89 4.59 -8.62
N GLU A 26 -2.87 5.38 -8.25
CA GLU A 26 -1.95 5.99 -9.19
C GLU A 26 -1.10 4.95 -9.92
N LEU A 27 -0.52 3.99 -9.19
CA LEU A 27 0.26 2.89 -9.79
C LEU A 27 -0.58 2.02 -10.73
N LYS A 28 -1.86 1.78 -10.43
CA LYS A 28 -2.78 1.07 -11.32
C LYS A 28 -3.11 1.87 -12.58
N LYS A 29 -3.22 3.20 -12.49
CA LYS A 29 -3.36 4.04 -13.69
C LYS A 29 -2.10 3.96 -14.54
N GLU A 30 -0.94 3.99 -13.90
CA GLU A 30 0.35 3.87 -14.56
C GLU A 30 0.52 2.51 -15.26
N GLN A 31 0.13 1.43 -14.59
CA GLN A 31 0.13 0.07 -15.13
C GLN A 31 -0.77 -0.06 -16.37
N LYS A 32 -1.89 0.67 -16.46
CA LYS A 32 -2.75 0.66 -17.66
C LYS A 32 -2.11 1.32 -18.87
N LEU A 33 -1.14 2.21 -18.65
CA LEU A 33 -0.44 2.95 -19.69
C LEU A 33 0.93 2.34 -20.01
N GLU A 34 1.32 1.25 -19.34
CA GLU A 34 2.68 0.71 -19.43
C GLU A 34 3.05 0.22 -20.84
N ASP A 35 2.07 -0.32 -21.58
CA ASP A 35 2.25 -0.73 -22.98
C ASP A 35 2.37 0.47 -23.92
N GLU A 36 1.51 1.47 -23.73
CA GLU A 36 1.53 2.71 -24.52
C GLU A 36 2.83 3.50 -24.31
N LYS A 37 3.33 3.53 -23.07
CA LYS A 37 4.59 4.17 -22.71
C LYS A 37 5.82 3.33 -23.05
N GLY A 38 5.63 2.09 -23.54
CA GLY A 38 6.72 1.20 -23.92
C GLY A 38 7.63 0.80 -22.75
N TYR A 39 7.06 0.61 -21.56
CA TYR A 39 7.85 0.27 -20.38
C TYR A 39 8.52 -1.10 -20.52
N PRO A 40 9.83 -1.19 -20.22
CA PRO A 40 10.52 -2.47 -20.23
C PRO A 40 9.95 -3.37 -19.13
N ARG A 41 10.07 -4.68 -19.34
CA ARG A 41 9.49 -5.69 -18.43
C ARG A 41 9.85 -5.46 -16.96
N VAL A 42 11.09 -5.08 -16.68
CA VAL A 42 11.59 -4.79 -15.34
C VAL A 42 10.82 -3.66 -14.62
N VAL A 43 10.34 -2.66 -15.37
CA VAL A 43 9.54 -1.55 -14.81
C VAL A 43 8.13 -2.03 -14.49
N LYS A 44 7.53 -2.81 -15.40
CA LYS A 44 6.20 -3.40 -15.19
C LYS A 44 6.16 -4.30 -13.96
N ASP A 45 7.15 -5.18 -13.83
CA ASP A 45 7.29 -6.07 -12.69
C ASP A 45 7.50 -5.26 -11.39
N ALA A 46 8.30 -4.18 -11.42
CA ALA A 46 8.49 -3.31 -10.26
C ALA A 46 7.21 -2.58 -9.83
N ILE A 47 6.37 -2.14 -10.77
CA ILE A 47 5.06 -1.53 -10.48
C ILE A 47 4.15 -2.56 -9.80
N GLU A 48 4.03 -3.76 -10.36
CA GLU A 48 3.22 -4.84 -9.78
C GLU A 48 3.71 -5.24 -8.38
N GLU A 49 5.02 -5.44 -8.20
CA GLU A 49 5.61 -5.75 -6.89
C GLU A 49 5.33 -4.66 -5.85
N THR A 50 5.39 -3.40 -6.26
CA THR A 50 5.10 -2.26 -5.38
C THR A 50 3.63 -2.26 -4.95
N ILE A 51 2.71 -2.48 -5.90
CA ILE A 51 1.27 -2.61 -5.60
C ILE A 51 1.02 -3.74 -4.60
N GLN A 52 1.63 -4.92 -4.82
CA GLN A 52 1.46 -6.07 -3.93
C GLN A 52 2.04 -5.80 -2.53
N ARG A 53 3.17 -5.10 -2.44
CA ARG A 53 3.76 -4.68 -1.16
C ARG A 53 2.82 -3.72 -0.41
N TYR A 54 2.26 -2.73 -1.10
CA TYR A 54 1.35 -1.77 -0.48
C TYR A 54 0.04 -2.41 -0.01
N LYS A 55 -0.49 -3.39 -0.75
CA LYS A 55 -1.63 -4.20 -0.29
C LYS A 55 -1.34 -4.94 1.01
N LYS A 56 -0.16 -5.56 1.13
CA LYS A 56 0.27 -6.25 2.36
C LYS A 56 0.45 -5.28 3.53
N ASP A 57 1.06 -4.12 3.27
CA ASP A 57 1.20 -3.06 4.28
C ASP A 57 -0.19 -2.57 4.76
N MET A 58 -1.16 -2.39 3.85
CA MET A 58 -2.53 -2.02 4.19
C MET A 58 -3.27 -3.10 4.99
N GLU A 59 -3.14 -4.38 4.61
CA GLU A 59 -3.77 -5.50 5.31
C GLU A 59 -3.31 -5.56 6.77
N TYR A 60 -1.99 -5.46 6.98
CA TYR A 60 -1.42 -5.40 8.33
C TYR A 60 -2.00 -4.23 9.14
N LEU A 61 -1.98 -3.01 8.58
CA LEU A 61 -2.45 -1.82 9.29
C LEU A 61 -3.95 -1.94 9.66
N LYS A 62 -4.77 -2.52 8.78
CA LYS A 62 -6.19 -2.77 9.04
C LYS A 62 -6.39 -3.78 10.16
N ASP A 63 -5.63 -4.87 10.16
CA ASP A 63 -5.75 -5.91 11.18
C ASP A 63 -5.23 -5.44 12.53
N ASP A 64 -4.20 -4.61 12.54
CA ASP A 64 -3.67 -4.01 13.76
C ASP A 64 -4.67 -3.01 14.38
N LEU A 65 -5.29 -2.15 13.55
CA LEU A 65 -6.38 -1.27 13.99
C LEU A 65 -7.55 -2.06 14.60
N LYS A 66 -8.00 -3.15 13.96
CA LYS A 66 -9.07 -4.02 14.50
C LYS A 66 -8.70 -4.62 15.85
N LYS A 67 -7.42 -5.01 16.04
CA LYS A 67 -6.95 -5.56 17.33
C LYS A 67 -6.98 -4.50 18.43
N GLU A 68 -6.64 -3.26 18.10
CA GLU A 68 -6.70 -2.15 19.05
C GLU A 68 -8.13 -1.69 19.35
N GLU A 69 -9.09 -1.88 18.44
CA GLU A 69 -10.52 -1.61 18.69
C GLU A 69 -11.16 -2.67 19.61
N LYS A 70 -10.71 -3.92 19.53
CA LYS A 70 -11.19 -5.00 20.42
C LYS A 70 -10.62 -4.94 21.84
N LYS A 71 -9.61 -4.09 22.09
CA LYS A 71 -8.97 -3.91 23.40
C LYS A 71 -9.45 -2.66 24.15
N SER A 72 -10.24 -1.80 23.50
CA SER A 72 -10.95 -0.67 24.12
C SER A 72 -12.36 -1.09 24.52
#